data_AF-A0A6C0BV97-F1
#
_entry.id   AF-A0A6C0BV97-F1
#
_cell.length_a   1.000
_cell.length_b   1.000
_cell.length_c   1.000
_cell.angle_alpha   90.00
_cell.angle_beta   90.00
_cell.angle_gamma   90.00
#
_symmetry.space_group_name_H-M   'P 1'
#
loop_
_entity.id
_entity.type
_entity.pdbx_description
1 polymer ?
#
loop_
_entity_poly.entity_id
_entity_poly.type
_entity_poly.pdbx_seq_one_letter_code
_entity_poly.pdbx_strand_id
1 'polypeptide(L)'
;MFDEIHYTTISVIISIYNRFFPEKCDDEQIREIIEYTETSTDNSDLKKQNIYSMISEMLYDENGQKTIYDMIDAVDLPECPPLNDIKELLSIIMVLDESVSINYGKNEFIQEDAHDHELLREITEVITHNNPTIVAEPKYKEIMKSCVREHFDALIEDEIVDEDDFEEKLERAIEEYYKQNPRECIRDSVVLATPSKELPSKLAKLRDDVQPEQRTTEWYERRHGLITASSAWKVLDSQANFNSFVHSKCVPYQPYAATNVDSPLHWGQRYEPVSVELYEHLYNTKLGEFGCITHPAHEFLGASPDGINIDSRSPLYGRMLEIKNIVNREITGIPKKEYWIQMQLQMEVCDLADCDFLECVFKEYPSYMEFYSDVGNTFNKTASGAFKGVLAMFYQGSSPVYEYCPLVTTTTTQYERWMEDIMERNSEKLFVKYIYWRLELMSCVYVPRNREWFLANVAQLRHAWETIQREKVSGFDHRKPIKKTICKKGGENQQQLTINITTNIDHLDEEPMKD
;
A
#
# COMPACT_ATOMS: atom_id res chain seq x y z
N MET A 1 -33.46 11.75 4.08
CA MET A 1 -32.61 11.88 2.88
C MET A 1 -32.23 10.51 2.33
N PHE A 2 -31.77 9.56 3.16
CA PHE A 2 -31.60 8.15 2.74
C PHE A 2 -32.92 7.46 2.38
N ASP A 3 -34.01 7.74 3.09
CA ASP A 3 -35.30 7.09 2.81
C ASP A 3 -35.91 7.51 1.45
N GLU A 4 -35.87 8.80 1.08
CA GLU A 4 -36.36 9.28 -0.24
C GLU A 4 -35.55 8.70 -1.42
N ILE A 5 -34.26 8.44 -1.21
CA ILE A 5 -33.38 7.85 -2.23
C ILE A 5 -33.76 6.38 -2.48
N HIS A 6 -34.17 5.62 -1.45
CA HIS A 6 -34.61 4.24 -1.59
C HIS A 6 -35.92 4.11 -2.38
N TYR A 7 -36.94 4.92 -2.10
CA TYR A 7 -38.21 4.86 -2.84
C TYR A 7 -38.05 5.21 -4.32
N THR A 8 -37.22 6.23 -4.60
CA THR A 8 -36.93 6.65 -5.98
C THR A 8 -36.20 5.54 -6.75
N THR A 9 -35.25 4.86 -6.10
CA THR A 9 -34.45 3.79 -6.71
C THR A 9 -35.30 2.55 -7.02
N ILE A 10 -36.14 2.11 -6.07
CA ILE A 10 -37.04 0.96 -6.26
C ILE A 10 -38.05 1.24 -7.38
N SER A 11 -38.62 2.44 -7.42
CA SER A 11 -39.57 2.84 -8.47
C SER A 11 -38.94 2.83 -9.87
N VAL A 12 -37.67 3.22 -9.99
CA VAL A 12 -36.92 3.18 -11.26
C VAL A 12 -36.65 1.74 -11.69
N ILE A 13 -36.24 0.86 -10.77
CA ILE A 13 -35.99 -0.57 -11.05
C ILE A 13 -37.28 -1.25 -11.53
N ILE A 14 -38.41 -1.03 -10.86
CA ILE A 14 -39.71 -1.58 -11.24
C ILE A 14 -40.15 -1.05 -12.61
N SER A 15 -39.94 0.24 -12.88
CA SER A 15 -40.30 0.85 -14.17
C SER A 15 -39.48 0.28 -15.33
N ILE A 16 -38.19 0.00 -15.11
CA ILE A 16 -37.32 -0.66 -16.09
C ILE A 16 -37.79 -2.10 -16.29
N TYR A 17 -38.02 -2.86 -15.21
CA TYR A 17 -38.48 -4.25 -15.28
C TYR A 17 -39.79 -4.41 -16.05
N ASN A 18 -40.82 -3.65 -15.70
CA ASN A 18 -42.14 -3.70 -16.34
C ASN A 18 -42.10 -3.32 -17.82
N ARG A 19 -41.11 -2.52 -18.25
CA ARG A 19 -40.92 -2.15 -19.65
C ARG A 19 -40.34 -3.28 -20.48
N PHE A 20 -39.47 -4.11 -19.91
CA PHE A 20 -38.79 -5.20 -20.62
C PHE A 20 -39.49 -6.56 -20.48
N PHE A 21 -40.27 -6.75 -19.42
CA PHE A 21 -41.02 -7.99 -19.13
C PHE A 21 -42.50 -7.72 -18.83
N PRO A 22 -43.24 -7.08 -19.75
CA PRO A 22 -44.63 -6.65 -19.51
C PRO A 22 -45.59 -7.80 -19.20
N GLU A 23 -45.29 -9.01 -19.69
CA GLU A 23 -46.04 -10.24 -19.41
C GLU A 23 -45.89 -10.76 -17.97
N LYS A 24 -44.88 -10.32 -17.23
CA LYS A 24 -44.65 -10.66 -15.81
C LYS A 24 -45.15 -9.58 -14.85
N CYS A 25 -45.69 -8.47 -15.35
CA CYS A 25 -46.11 -7.31 -14.56
C CYS A 25 -47.30 -7.60 -13.62
N ASP A 26 -48.04 -8.69 -13.85
CA ASP A 26 -49.19 -9.11 -13.05
C ASP A 26 -48.85 -10.14 -11.96
N ASP A 27 -47.56 -10.37 -11.71
CA ASP A 27 -47.08 -11.28 -10.66
C ASP A 27 -47.44 -10.75 -9.26
N GLU A 28 -47.95 -11.64 -8.41
CA GLU A 28 -48.40 -11.33 -7.04
C GLU A 28 -47.28 -10.68 -6.22
N GLN A 29 -46.05 -11.10 -6.49
CA GLN A 29 -44.82 -10.58 -5.88
C GLN A 29 -44.54 -9.11 -6.23
N ILE A 30 -44.83 -8.66 -7.46
CA ILE A 30 -44.61 -7.25 -7.87
C ILE A 30 -45.67 -6.34 -7.23
N ARG A 31 -46.90 -6.83 -7.06
CA ARG A 31 -47.94 -6.08 -6.35
C ARG A 31 -47.59 -5.88 -4.88
N GLU A 32 -47.01 -6.88 -4.21
CA GLU A 32 -46.53 -6.74 -2.83
C GLU A 32 -45.41 -5.70 -2.69
N ILE A 33 -44.46 -5.65 -3.64
CA ILE A 33 -43.40 -4.64 -3.65
C ILE A 33 -43.97 -3.22 -3.84
N ILE A 34 -44.90 -3.05 -4.79
CA ILE A 34 -45.55 -1.76 -5.06
C ILE A 34 -46.38 -1.31 -3.84
N GLU A 35 -47.19 -2.21 -3.27
CA GLU A 35 -48.01 -1.92 -2.09
C GLU A 35 -47.13 -1.54 -0.89
N TYR A 36 -45.96 -2.17 -0.71
CA TYR A 36 -44.98 -1.76 0.30
C TYR A 36 -44.44 -0.33 0.05
N THR A 37 -44.10 0.00 -1.20
CA THR A 37 -43.59 1.35 -1.53
C THR A 37 -44.62 2.46 -1.32
N GLU A 38 -45.91 2.14 -1.41
CA GLU A 38 -47.00 3.11 -1.28
C GLU A 38 -47.56 3.21 0.15
N THR A 39 -47.36 2.20 1.01
CA THR A 39 -48.06 2.10 2.31
C THR A 39 -47.19 1.98 3.56
N SER A 40 -45.89 1.65 3.45
CA SER A 40 -45.10 1.32 4.64
C SER A 40 -44.44 2.52 5.32
N THR A 41 -44.82 2.79 6.58
CA THR A 41 -44.01 3.53 7.57
C THR A 41 -43.24 2.57 8.50
N ASP A 42 -43.24 1.27 8.21
CA ASP A 42 -42.78 0.20 9.10
C ASP A 42 -41.35 -0.22 8.73
N ASN A 43 -40.42 -0.03 9.67
CA ASN A 43 -38.99 0.09 9.46
C ASN A 43 -38.21 -1.20 9.85
N SER A 44 -38.85 -2.38 9.82
CA SER A 44 -38.21 -3.62 10.26
C SER A 44 -37.24 -4.20 9.21
N ASP A 45 -36.03 -4.52 9.65
CA ASP A 45 -34.94 -4.99 8.79
C ASP A 45 -35.25 -6.31 8.08
N LEU A 46 -36.05 -7.18 8.70
CA LEU A 46 -36.50 -8.45 8.11
C LEU A 46 -37.38 -8.25 6.87
N LYS A 47 -38.23 -7.21 6.85
CA LYS A 47 -39.06 -6.89 5.67
C LYS A 47 -38.23 -6.22 4.57
N LYS A 48 -37.24 -5.40 4.92
CA LYS A 48 -36.28 -4.83 3.97
C LYS A 48 -35.44 -5.92 3.30
N GLN A 49 -34.96 -6.89 4.07
CA GLN A 49 -34.21 -8.05 3.58
C GLN A 49 -35.04 -8.89 2.59
N ASN A 50 -36.32 -9.11 2.87
CA ASN A 50 -37.20 -9.81 1.91
C ASN A 50 -37.34 -9.05 0.59
N ILE A 51 -37.46 -7.72 0.61
CA ILE A 51 -37.55 -6.90 -0.60
C ILE A 51 -36.25 -6.93 -1.39
N TYR A 52 -35.09 -6.87 -0.72
CA TYR A 52 -33.79 -7.00 -1.40
C TYR A 52 -33.60 -8.37 -2.03
N SER A 53 -34.04 -9.44 -1.37
CA SER A 53 -34.06 -10.79 -1.92
C SER A 53 -34.93 -10.86 -3.18
N MET A 54 -36.13 -10.28 -3.15
CA MET A 54 -37.03 -10.23 -4.31
C MET A 54 -36.45 -9.41 -5.47
N ILE A 55 -35.80 -8.27 -5.19
CA ILE A 55 -35.12 -7.47 -6.21
C ILE A 55 -33.93 -8.23 -6.80
N SER A 56 -33.18 -8.98 -5.99
CA SER A 56 -32.06 -9.81 -6.46
C SER A 56 -32.56 -10.92 -7.41
N GLU A 57 -33.65 -11.61 -7.06
CA GLU A 57 -34.32 -12.58 -7.96
C GLU A 57 -34.85 -11.97 -9.26
N MET A 58 -35.14 -10.66 -9.29
CA MET A 58 -35.48 -9.95 -10.53
C MET A 58 -34.25 -9.62 -11.39
N LEU A 59 -33.10 -9.35 -10.76
CA LEU A 59 -31.84 -8.95 -11.42
C LEU A 59 -31.08 -10.14 -12.05
N TYR A 60 -31.34 -11.36 -11.58
CA TYR A 60 -30.67 -12.59 -11.99
C TYR A 60 -31.67 -13.68 -12.40
N ASP A 61 -31.39 -14.42 -13.47
CA ASP A 61 -32.22 -15.58 -13.84
C ASP A 61 -31.90 -16.83 -13.01
N GLU A 62 -32.68 -17.90 -13.20
CA GLU A 62 -32.52 -19.22 -12.56
C GLU A 62 -31.15 -19.89 -12.82
N ASN A 63 -30.35 -19.36 -13.75
CA ASN A 63 -28.99 -19.81 -14.06
C ASN A 63 -27.91 -18.83 -13.54
N GLY A 64 -28.29 -17.79 -12.79
CA GLY A 64 -27.39 -16.78 -12.24
C GLY A 64 -26.85 -15.78 -13.28
N GLN A 65 -27.47 -15.67 -14.46
CA GLN A 65 -27.10 -14.65 -15.45
C GLN A 65 -27.76 -13.31 -15.13
N LYS A 66 -26.98 -12.22 -15.22
CA LYS A 66 -27.44 -10.84 -15.02
C LYS A 66 -28.40 -10.44 -16.14
N THR A 67 -29.69 -10.32 -15.85
CA THR A 67 -30.69 -10.01 -16.89
C THR A 67 -30.93 -8.51 -17.04
N ILE A 68 -30.89 -7.72 -15.96
CA ILE A 68 -31.18 -6.28 -15.98
C ILE A 68 -29.91 -5.42 -16.07
N TYR A 69 -28.79 -5.88 -15.52
CA TYR A 69 -27.53 -5.12 -15.52
C TYR A 69 -27.03 -4.81 -16.94
N ASP A 70 -27.17 -5.77 -17.85
CA ASP A 70 -26.82 -5.63 -19.28
C ASP A 70 -27.88 -4.82 -20.06
N MET A 71 -29.11 -4.72 -19.54
CA MET A 71 -30.18 -3.93 -20.16
C MET A 71 -30.07 -2.44 -19.85
N ILE A 72 -29.54 -2.06 -18.68
CA ILE A 72 -29.40 -0.65 -18.25
C ILE A 72 -28.42 0.13 -19.15
N ASP A 73 -27.37 -0.52 -19.67
CA ASP A 73 -26.46 0.11 -20.65
C ASP A 73 -27.12 0.35 -22.03
N ALA A 74 -28.31 -0.21 -22.28
CA ALA A 74 -29.03 -0.09 -23.55
C ALA A 74 -30.15 0.98 -23.56
N VAL A 75 -30.41 1.69 -22.45
CA VAL A 75 -31.54 2.62 -22.34
C VAL A 75 -31.10 4.08 -22.16
N ASP A 76 -31.52 4.92 -23.10
CA ASP A 76 -31.46 6.38 -22.98
C ASP A 76 -32.76 6.84 -22.27
N LEU A 77 -32.71 7.03 -20.94
CA LEU A 77 -33.87 7.44 -20.14
C LEU A 77 -33.89 8.97 -19.96
N PRO A 78 -34.89 9.71 -20.49
CA PRO A 78 -34.88 11.18 -20.51
C PRO A 78 -35.12 11.87 -19.16
N GLU A 79 -35.54 11.14 -18.12
CA GLU A 79 -35.95 11.71 -16.82
C GLU A 79 -35.35 10.99 -15.60
N CYS A 80 -34.21 10.32 -15.77
CA CYS A 80 -33.47 9.68 -14.66
C CYS A 80 -32.34 10.59 -14.14
N PRO A 81 -31.95 10.50 -12.84
CA PRO A 81 -30.69 11.07 -12.36
C PRO A 81 -29.50 10.54 -13.20
N PRO A 82 -28.37 11.29 -13.27
CA PRO A 82 -27.21 10.94 -14.10
C PRO A 82 -26.85 9.46 -14.00
N LEU A 83 -26.57 8.80 -15.13
CA LEU A 83 -26.24 7.37 -15.22
C LEU A 83 -25.12 6.94 -14.24
N ASN A 84 -24.25 7.86 -13.83
CA ASN A 84 -23.22 7.64 -12.81
C ASN A 84 -23.81 7.39 -11.42
N ASP A 85 -24.88 8.11 -11.03
CA ASP A 85 -25.52 7.96 -9.72
C ASP A 85 -26.22 6.60 -9.62
N ILE A 86 -26.80 6.11 -10.74
CA ILE A 86 -27.41 4.78 -10.84
C ILE A 86 -26.36 3.67 -10.80
N LYS A 87 -25.21 3.86 -11.46
CA LYS A 87 -24.08 2.91 -11.41
C LYS A 87 -23.43 2.86 -10.03
N GLU A 88 -23.33 4.00 -9.35
CA GLU A 88 -22.84 4.09 -7.98
C GLU A 88 -23.83 3.43 -7.00
N LEU A 89 -25.14 3.68 -7.13
CA LEU A 89 -26.19 2.98 -6.38
C LEU A 89 -26.22 1.47 -6.63
N LEU A 90 -26.08 1.02 -7.89
CA LEU A 90 -26.00 -0.41 -8.23
C LEU A 90 -24.72 -1.05 -7.71
N SER A 91 -23.60 -0.33 -7.67
CA SER A 91 -22.37 -0.82 -7.04
C SER A 91 -22.52 -0.98 -5.52
N ILE A 92 -23.26 -0.08 -4.87
CA ILE A 92 -23.61 -0.18 -3.45
C ILE A 92 -24.54 -1.39 -3.22
N ILE A 93 -25.55 -1.60 -4.08
CA ILE A 93 -26.45 -2.77 -4.00
C ILE A 93 -25.68 -4.08 -4.25
N MET A 94 -24.75 -4.10 -5.20
CA MET A 94 -23.92 -5.28 -5.48
C MET A 94 -22.96 -5.63 -4.34
N VAL A 95 -22.41 -4.63 -3.64
CA VAL A 95 -21.58 -4.84 -2.44
C VAL A 95 -22.43 -5.42 -1.30
N LEU A 96 -23.69 -4.99 -1.19
CA LEU A 96 -24.63 -5.57 -0.22
C LEU A 96 -25.04 -7.00 -0.62
N ASP A 97 -25.22 -7.31 -1.90
CA ASP A 97 -25.59 -8.64 -2.41
C ASP A 97 -24.46 -9.68 -2.31
N GLU A 98 -23.19 -9.28 -2.48
CA GLU A 98 -22.03 -10.16 -2.22
C GLU A 98 -21.88 -10.48 -0.73
N SER A 99 -22.24 -9.55 0.17
CA SER A 99 -22.26 -9.80 1.61
C SER A 99 -23.41 -10.75 2.04
N VAL A 100 -24.49 -10.81 1.26
CA VAL A 100 -25.66 -11.68 1.52
C VAL A 100 -25.48 -13.05 0.87
N SER A 101 -24.90 -13.13 -0.33
CA SER A 101 -24.75 -14.39 -1.09
C SER A 101 -23.72 -15.36 -0.51
N ILE A 102 -22.77 -14.88 0.30
CA ILE A 102 -21.82 -15.75 1.03
C ILE A 102 -22.55 -16.56 2.14
N ASN A 103 -23.72 -16.09 2.62
CA ASN A 103 -24.45 -16.71 3.73
C ASN A 103 -25.44 -17.82 3.34
N TYR A 104 -25.75 -18.03 2.06
CA TYR A 104 -26.80 -19.01 1.65
C TYR A 104 -26.26 -20.35 1.16
N GLY A 105 -24.94 -20.50 1.04
CA GLY A 105 -24.29 -21.70 0.53
C GLY A 105 -24.08 -22.83 1.56
N LYS A 106 -25.02 -23.06 2.49
CA LYS A 106 -25.22 -24.28 3.31
C LYS A 106 -26.21 -23.96 4.43
N ASN A 107 -27.46 -24.39 4.30
CA ASN A 107 -28.37 -24.46 5.44
C ASN A 107 -29.31 -25.67 5.30
N GLU A 108 -28.94 -26.77 5.95
CA GLU A 108 -29.90 -27.69 6.57
C GLU A 108 -29.78 -27.47 8.10
N PHE A 109 -30.82 -26.88 8.68
CA PHE A 109 -31.18 -26.76 10.10
C PHE A 109 -30.15 -27.11 11.20
N ILE A 110 -29.88 -26.15 12.09
CA ILE A 110 -30.00 -26.25 13.57
C ILE A 110 -30.13 -24.82 14.15
N GLN A 111 -31.07 -24.59 15.07
CA GLN A 111 -31.38 -23.29 15.68
C GLN A 111 -30.25 -22.72 16.58
N GLU A 112 -29.24 -23.51 16.93
CA GLU A 112 -28.04 -23.06 17.65
C GLU A 112 -27.06 -22.27 16.75
N ASP A 113 -27.09 -22.46 15.42
CA ASP A 113 -26.12 -21.82 14.49
C ASP A 113 -26.46 -20.36 14.16
N ALA A 114 -27.72 -19.93 14.33
CA ALA A 114 -28.15 -18.59 13.89
C ALA A 114 -27.57 -17.45 14.76
N HIS A 115 -27.48 -17.67 16.08
CA HIS A 115 -26.88 -16.70 17.00
C HIS A 115 -25.35 -16.68 16.87
N ASP A 116 -24.75 -17.84 16.61
CA ASP A 116 -23.32 -18.01 16.32
C ASP A 116 -22.90 -17.16 15.10
N HIS A 117 -23.71 -17.21 14.03
CA HIS A 117 -23.50 -16.40 12.83
C HIS A 117 -23.74 -14.89 13.05
N GLU A 118 -24.66 -14.51 13.93
CA GLU A 118 -24.98 -13.10 14.23
C GLU A 118 -23.83 -12.41 14.96
N LEU A 119 -23.31 -13.02 16.03
CA LEU A 119 -22.17 -12.46 16.78
C LEU A 119 -20.91 -12.36 15.90
N LEU A 120 -20.62 -13.38 15.07
CA LEU A 120 -19.49 -13.33 14.15
C LEU A 120 -19.64 -12.19 13.12
N ARG A 121 -20.87 -11.96 12.62
CA ARG A 121 -21.17 -10.85 11.72
C ARG A 121 -20.93 -9.51 12.40
N GLU A 122 -21.45 -9.31 13.61
CA GLU A 122 -21.27 -8.06 14.35
C GLU A 122 -19.78 -7.78 14.64
N ILE A 123 -19.03 -8.79 15.08
CA ILE A 123 -17.57 -8.70 15.26
C ILE A 123 -16.90 -8.26 13.94
N THR A 124 -17.27 -8.87 12.82
CA THR A 124 -16.73 -8.56 11.49
C THR A 124 -17.08 -7.14 11.05
N GLU A 125 -18.30 -6.67 11.33
CA GLU A 125 -18.73 -5.30 11.07
C GLU A 125 -17.92 -4.28 11.89
N VAL A 126 -17.68 -4.56 13.17
CA VAL A 126 -16.84 -3.72 14.02
C VAL A 126 -15.39 -3.68 13.51
N ILE A 127 -14.85 -4.82 13.10
CA ILE A 127 -13.49 -4.91 12.51
C ILE A 127 -13.39 -4.03 11.26
N THR A 128 -14.36 -4.14 10.35
CA THR A 128 -14.35 -3.45 9.04
C THR A 128 -14.63 -1.95 9.18
N HIS A 129 -15.64 -1.54 9.96
CA HIS A 129 -16.09 -0.15 9.99
C HIS A 129 -15.28 0.75 10.94
N ASN A 130 -14.78 0.23 12.06
CA ASN A 130 -14.15 1.08 13.07
C ASN A 130 -12.63 1.19 12.95
N ASN A 131 -11.98 0.35 12.14
CA ASN A 131 -10.53 0.18 12.20
C ASN A 131 -9.74 0.34 10.88
N PRO A 132 -10.20 1.06 9.83
CA PRO A 132 -9.49 1.12 8.55
C PRO A 132 -8.09 1.75 8.67
N THR A 133 -7.81 2.50 9.74
CA THR A 133 -6.48 3.09 10.01
C THR A 133 -5.55 2.18 10.82
N ILE A 134 -6.11 1.32 11.67
CA ILE A 134 -5.35 0.45 12.60
C ILE A 134 -4.51 -0.57 11.84
N VAL A 135 -4.97 -0.98 10.66
CA VAL A 135 -4.24 -1.88 9.78
C VAL A 135 -2.85 -1.34 9.41
N ALA A 136 -2.53 -0.06 9.59
CA ALA A 136 -1.18 0.45 9.37
C ALA A 136 -0.20 0.18 10.54
N GLU A 137 -0.67 -0.11 11.74
CA GLU A 137 0.16 -0.21 12.96
C GLU A 137 0.95 -1.52 13.07
N PRO A 138 2.17 -1.56 13.63
CA PRO A 138 2.96 -2.81 13.71
C PRO A 138 2.30 -3.90 14.57
N LYS A 139 1.54 -3.52 15.60
CA LYS A 139 0.78 -4.43 16.49
C LYS A 139 -0.71 -4.42 16.18
N TYR A 140 -1.07 -4.20 14.92
CA TYR A 140 -2.45 -4.06 14.47
C TYR A 140 -3.38 -5.18 14.97
N LYS A 141 -2.90 -6.43 15.07
CA LYS A 141 -3.67 -7.56 15.62
C LYS A 141 -4.14 -7.33 17.05
N GLU A 142 -3.20 -7.02 17.93
CA GLU A 142 -3.48 -6.77 19.34
C GLU A 142 -4.35 -5.52 19.53
N ILE A 143 -4.09 -4.48 18.73
CA ILE A 143 -4.89 -3.25 18.78
C ILE A 143 -6.33 -3.53 18.33
N MET A 144 -6.51 -4.28 17.23
CA MET A 144 -7.82 -4.66 16.71
C MET A 144 -8.58 -5.53 17.71
N LYS A 145 -7.93 -6.52 18.33
CA LYS A 145 -8.52 -7.33 19.42
C LYS A 145 -9.01 -6.45 20.57
N SER A 146 -8.17 -5.54 21.05
CA SER A 146 -8.52 -4.60 22.12
C SER A 146 -9.73 -3.74 21.74
N CYS A 147 -9.73 -3.16 20.54
CA CYS A 147 -10.82 -2.28 20.09
C CYS A 147 -12.16 -3.02 19.93
N VAL A 148 -12.14 -4.25 19.40
CA VAL A 148 -13.36 -5.05 19.28
C VAL A 148 -13.82 -5.48 20.68
N ARG A 149 -12.92 -5.95 21.54
CA ARG A 149 -13.26 -6.32 22.91
C ARG A 149 -13.88 -5.16 23.70
N GLU A 150 -13.30 -3.97 23.63
CA GLU A 150 -13.87 -2.75 24.23
C GLU A 150 -15.30 -2.44 23.74
N HIS A 151 -15.65 -2.83 22.51
CA HIS A 151 -17.00 -2.67 21.97
C HIS A 151 -18.02 -3.64 22.60
N PHE A 152 -17.58 -4.85 22.92
CA PHE A 152 -18.43 -5.93 23.47
C PHE A 152 -18.31 -6.07 25.00
N ASP A 153 -17.39 -5.37 25.67
CA ASP A 153 -17.12 -5.49 27.11
C ASP A 153 -18.39 -5.43 27.96
N ALA A 154 -19.31 -4.49 27.69
CA ALA A 154 -20.56 -4.37 28.44
C ALA A 154 -21.50 -5.57 28.22
N LEU A 155 -21.57 -6.11 26.99
CA LEU A 155 -22.39 -7.28 26.66
C LEU A 155 -21.82 -8.56 27.30
N ILE A 156 -20.50 -8.64 27.42
CA ILE A 156 -19.80 -9.74 28.10
C ILE A 156 -20.01 -9.63 29.61
N GLU A 157 -19.83 -8.44 30.20
CA GLU A 157 -20.05 -8.20 31.64
C GLU A 157 -21.49 -8.49 32.08
N ASP A 158 -22.47 -8.18 31.23
CA ASP A 158 -23.88 -8.45 31.49
C ASP A 158 -24.28 -9.92 31.21
N GLU A 159 -23.32 -10.81 30.90
CA GLU A 159 -23.53 -12.22 30.53
C GLU A 159 -24.51 -12.40 29.35
N ILE A 160 -24.63 -11.38 28.48
CA ILE A 160 -25.45 -11.44 27.25
C ILE A 160 -24.69 -12.22 26.17
N VAL A 161 -23.37 -12.05 26.13
CA VAL A 161 -22.45 -12.77 25.25
C VAL A 161 -21.51 -13.61 26.11
N ASP A 162 -21.37 -14.89 25.79
CA ASP A 162 -20.39 -15.77 26.45
C ASP A 162 -18.96 -15.37 26.06
N GLU A 163 -18.08 -15.20 27.06
CA GLU A 163 -16.73 -14.69 26.84
C GLU A 163 -15.86 -15.65 26.03
N ASP A 164 -15.95 -16.96 26.30
CA ASP A 164 -15.15 -17.96 25.59
C ASP A 164 -15.59 -18.05 24.12
N ASP A 165 -16.90 -18.00 23.89
CA ASP A 165 -17.52 -17.98 22.56
C ASP A 165 -17.17 -16.71 21.75
N PHE A 166 -17.14 -15.55 22.41
CA PHE A 166 -16.69 -14.29 21.83
C PHE A 166 -15.22 -14.36 21.39
N GLU A 167 -14.33 -14.86 22.25
CA GLU A 167 -12.90 -14.94 21.94
C GLU A 167 -12.61 -15.88 20.77
N GLU A 168 -13.31 -17.02 20.68
CA GLU A 168 -13.20 -17.93 19.53
C GLU A 168 -13.61 -17.23 18.21
N LYS A 169 -14.75 -16.55 18.21
CA LYS A 169 -15.24 -15.82 17.02
C LYS A 169 -14.38 -14.63 16.67
N LEU A 170 -13.87 -13.92 17.67
CA LEU A 170 -12.97 -12.79 17.48
C LEU A 170 -11.70 -13.24 16.77
N GLU A 171 -11.06 -14.32 17.23
CA GLU A 171 -9.88 -14.86 16.58
C GLU A 171 -10.19 -15.26 15.12
N ARG A 172 -11.31 -15.95 14.90
CA ARG A 172 -11.74 -16.35 13.56
C ARG A 172 -11.98 -15.16 12.62
N ALA A 173 -12.72 -14.15 13.07
CA ALA A 173 -13.02 -12.96 12.27
C ALA A 173 -11.74 -12.19 11.91
N ILE A 174 -10.82 -12.08 12.87
CA ILE A 174 -9.52 -11.46 12.69
C ILE A 174 -8.66 -12.24 11.68
N GLU A 175 -8.62 -13.57 11.77
CA GLU A 175 -7.93 -14.42 10.80
C GLU A 175 -8.52 -14.28 9.39
N GLU A 176 -9.84 -14.27 9.25
CA GLU A 176 -10.54 -14.10 7.97
C GLU A 176 -10.25 -12.72 7.36
N TYR A 177 -10.35 -11.66 8.16
CA TYR A 177 -10.00 -10.31 7.75
C TYR A 177 -8.55 -10.19 7.26
N TYR A 178 -7.60 -10.89 7.91
CA TYR A 178 -6.19 -10.88 7.49
C TYR A 178 -5.86 -11.73 6.29
N LYS A 179 -6.61 -12.81 6.04
CA LYS A 179 -6.50 -13.53 4.76
C LYS A 179 -6.81 -12.60 3.58
N GLN A 180 -7.72 -11.64 3.79
CA GLN A 180 -8.10 -10.64 2.79
C GLN A 180 -7.18 -9.41 2.78
N ASN A 181 -6.58 -9.05 3.93
CA ASN A 181 -5.69 -7.91 4.11
C ASN A 181 -4.29 -8.31 4.63
N PRO A 182 -3.52 -9.13 3.88
CA PRO A 182 -2.23 -9.60 4.36
C PRO A 182 -1.22 -8.46 4.56
N ARG A 183 -0.60 -8.43 5.74
CA ARG A 183 0.61 -7.64 6.05
C ARG A 183 1.81 -8.49 6.41
N GLU A 184 1.61 -9.80 6.55
CA GLU A 184 2.62 -10.76 6.94
C GLU A 184 2.75 -11.75 5.81
N CYS A 185 3.96 -11.90 5.26
CA CYS A 185 4.27 -13.02 4.39
C CYS A 185 5.76 -13.28 4.45
N ILE A 186 6.16 -14.37 5.11
CA ILE A 186 7.58 -14.74 5.21
C ILE A 186 8.03 -15.56 3.99
N ARG A 187 7.12 -16.05 3.12
CA ARG A 187 7.50 -16.83 1.92
C ARG A 187 6.56 -16.65 0.73
N ASP A 188 7.22 -16.43 -0.41
CA ASP A 188 6.77 -16.43 -1.81
C ASP A 188 5.69 -15.38 -2.18
N SER A 189 6.05 -14.51 -3.12
CA SER A 189 5.12 -13.61 -3.81
C SER A 189 3.95 -14.46 -4.33
N VAL A 190 2.75 -14.22 -3.80
CA VAL A 190 1.57 -15.00 -4.14
C VAL A 190 1.08 -14.53 -5.49
N VAL A 191 1.05 -15.41 -6.48
CA VAL A 191 0.37 -15.12 -7.75
C VAL A 191 -1.13 -15.10 -7.48
N LEU A 192 -1.70 -13.90 -7.41
CA LEU A 192 -3.11 -13.69 -7.13
C LEU A 192 -3.80 -13.30 -8.44
N ALA A 193 -4.58 -14.25 -8.97
CA ALA A 193 -5.42 -14.12 -10.15
C ALA A 193 -4.71 -13.70 -11.46
N THR A 194 -5.48 -13.72 -12.56
CA THR A 194 -4.99 -13.31 -13.88
C THR A 194 -4.99 -11.78 -13.96
N PRO A 195 -3.94 -11.14 -14.51
CA PRO A 195 -3.91 -9.69 -14.66
C PRO A 195 -5.15 -9.14 -15.38
N SER A 196 -5.68 -8.02 -14.89
CA SER A 196 -6.85 -7.35 -15.51
C SER A 196 -6.58 -6.98 -16.97
N LYS A 197 -7.62 -7.10 -17.82
CA LYS A 197 -7.55 -6.71 -19.24
C LYS A 197 -7.20 -5.24 -19.47
N GLU A 198 -7.45 -4.38 -18.48
CA GLU A 198 -7.19 -2.94 -18.55
C GLU A 198 -5.73 -2.57 -18.20
N LEU A 199 -4.99 -3.49 -17.60
CA LEU A 199 -3.67 -3.23 -17.06
C LEU A 199 -2.65 -2.72 -18.09
N PRO A 200 -2.58 -3.25 -19.34
CA PRO A 200 -1.69 -2.68 -20.36
C PRO A 200 -1.95 -1.19 -20.61
N SER A 201 -3.22 -0.80 -20.66
CA SER A 201 -3.63 0.59 -20.86
C SER A 201 -3.27 1.47 -19.67
N LYS A 202 -3.40 0.95 -18.44
CA LYS A 202 -2.95 1.65 -17.23
C LYS A 202 -1.44 1.90 -17.24
N LEU A 203 -0.64 0.86 -17.52
CA LEU A 203 0.82 1.00 -17.57
C LEU A 203 1.29 1.90 -18.71
N ALA A 204 0.59 1.93 -19.85
CA ALA A 204 0.89 2.87 -20.93
C ALA A 204 0.69 4.33 -20.48
N LYS A 205 -0.45 4.65 -19.85
CA LYS A 205 -0.71 5.97 -19.28
C LYS A 205 0.37 6.39 -18.27
N LEU A 206 0.74 5.48 -17.37
CA LEU A 206 1.83 5.70 -16.41
C LEU A 206 3.20 5.90 -17.07
N ARG A 207 3.41 5.54 -18.34
CA ARG A 207 4.69 5.82 -19.03
C ARG A 207 4.65 7.13 -19.81
N ASP A 208 3.47 7.48 -20.33
CA ASP A 208 3.28 8.67 -21.15
C ASP A 208 3.20 9.95 -20.31
N ASP A 209 2.88 9.84 -19.02
CA ASP A 209 2.90 10.95 -18.08
C ASP A 209 4.29 11.56 -17.92
N VAL A 210 4.37 12.89 -17.94
CA VAL A 210 5.64 13.62 -17.76
C VAL A 210 6.21 13.31 -16.38
N GLN A 211 7.35 12.63 -16.35
CA GLN A 211 8.01 12.19 -15.13
C GLN A 211 9.50 12.52 -15.20
N PRO A 212 10.01 13.37 -14.28
CA PRO A 212 11.45 13.54 -14.13
C PRO A 212 12.10 12.20 -13.81
N GLU A 213 13.24 11.93 -14.43
CA GLU A 213 14.06 10.75 -14.14
C GLU A 213 14.45 10.73 -12.66
N GLN A 214 14.40 9.56 -12.03
CA GLN A 214 14.62 9.44 -10.61
C GLN A 214 16.00 10.01 -10.21
N ARG A 215 16.08 10.67 -9.05
CA ARG A 215 17.33 11.22 -8.48
C ARG A 215 17.96 12.38 -9.28
N THR A 216 17.25 12.96 -10.25
CA THR A 216 17.60 14.24 -10.88
C THR A 216 17.16 15.43 -10.03
N THR A 217 17.72 16.62 -10.29
CA THR A 217 17.30 17.86 -9.62
C THR A 217 15.81 18.14 -9.84
N GLU A 218 15.34 17.97 -11.07
CA GLU A 218 13.93 18.15 -11.45
C GLU A 218 13.01 17.18 -10.69
N TRP A 219 13.49 15.96 -10.43
CA TRP A 219 12.77 14.97 -9.62
C TRP A 219 12.65 15.42 -8.16
N TYR A 220 13.73 15.90 -7.55
CA TYR A 220 13.70 16.43 -6.18
C TYR A 220 12.80 17.66 -6.06
N GLU A 221 12.88 18.59 -7.02
CA GLU A 221 12.04 19.79 -7.05
C GLU A 221 10.55 19.44 -7.17
N ARG A 222 10.20 18.54 -8.10
CA ARG A 222 8.82 18.04 -8.24
C ARG A 222 8.33 17.43 -6.94
N ARG A 223 9.12 16.55 -6.32
CA ARG A 223 8.77 15.91 -5.04
C ARG A 223 8.64 16.88 -3.88
N HIS A 224 9.41 17.97 -3.89
CA HIS A 224 9.28 19.01 -2.88
C HIS A 224 7.90 19.68 -2.94
N GLY A 225 7.34 19.82 -4.14
CA GLY A 225 5.99 20.33 -4.41
C GLY A 225 4.83 19.37 -4.13
N LEU A 226 5.07 18.19 -3.57
CA LEU A 226 4.04 17.16 -3.33
C LEU A 226 4.14 16.57 -1.93
N ILE A 227 3.06 16.00 -1.42
CA ILE A 227 3.12 14.99 -0.35
C ILE A 227 3.48 13.65 -1.00
N THR A 228 4.74 13.26 -0.86
CA THR A 228 5.24 12.02 -1.45
C THR A 228 4.91 10.81 -0.59
N ALA A 229 4.67 9.65 -1.22
CA ALA A 229 4.38 8.39 -0.55
C ALA A 229 5.33 8.05 0.62
N SER A 230 6.64 8.23 0.41
CA SER A 230 7.66 7.97 1.44
C SER A 230 7.62 8.93 2.64
N SER A 231 6.82 9.98 2.58
CA SER A 231 6.70 11.00 3.64
C SER A 231 5.28 11.15 4.20
N ALA A 232 4.27 10.57 3.54
CA ALA A 232 2.87 10.71 3.91
C ALA A 232 2.57 10.20 5.32
N TRP A 233 3.29 9.15 5.76
CA TRP A 233 3.17 8.61 7.11
C TRP A 233 3.41 9.68 8.20
N LYS A 234 4.26 10.68 7.96
CA LYS A 234 4.53 11.76 8.94
C LYS A 234 3.29 12.61 9.22
N VAL A 235 2.40 12.74 8.23
CA VAL A 235 1.13 13.47 8.37
C VAL A 235 0.13 12.68 9.22
N LEU A 236 0.18 11.35 9.13
CA LEU A 236 -0.75 10.40 9.75
C LEU A 236 -0.25 9.86 11.10
N ASP A 237 0.87 10.39 11.58
CA ASP A 237 1.52 9.93 12.81
C ASP A 237 1.34 10.97 13.93
N SER A 238 2.40 11.34 14.65
CA SER A 238 2.30 12.31 15.75
C SER A 238 2.20 13.76 15.28
N GLN A 239 1.65 14.64 16.12
CA GLN A 239 1.65 16.09 15.90
C GLN A 239 3.07 16.66 15.68
N ALA A 240 4.08 16.06 16.31
CA ALA A 240 5.48 16.44 16.12
C ALA A 240 5.97 16.11 14.70
N ASN A 241 5.62 14.93 14.18
CA ASN A 241 5.92 14.53 12.80
C ASN A 241 5.16 15.38 11.79
N PHE A 242 3.89 15.69 12.06
CA PHE A 242 3.10 16.63 11.26
C PHE A 242 3.78 18.00 11.19
N ASN A 243 4.18 18.58 12.33
CA ASN A 243 4.85 19.88 12.37
C ASN A 243 6.18 19.87 11.60
N SER A 244 6.99 18.82 11.80
CA SER A 244 8.26 18.64 11.10
C SER A 244 8.07 18.53 9.59
N PHE A 245 7.04 17.78 9.15
CA PHE A 245 6.70 17.64 7.73
C PHE A 245 6.22 18.96 7.11
N VAL A 246 5.30 19.67 7.77
CA VAL A 246 4.83 20.97 7.28
C VAL A 246 6.00 21.95 7.18
N HIS A 247 6.83 22.03 8.23
CA HIS A 247 8.01 22.88 8.23
C HIS A 247 8.94 22.56 7.05
N SER A 248 9.28 21.28 6.84
CA SER A 248 10.20 20.88 5.76
C SER A 248 9.65 21.18 4.36
N LYS A 249 8.32 21.17 4.17
CA LYS A 249 7.68 21.54 2.90
C LYS A 249 7.54 23.05 2.71
N CYS A 250 7.60 23.84 3.78
CA CYS A 250 7.57 25.29 3.72
C CYS A 250 8.95 25.91 3.46
N VAL A 251 10.03 25.26 3.92
CA VAL A 251 11.41 25.68 3.63
C VAL A 251 11.70 25.48 2.13
N PRO A 252 12.21 26.49 1.41
CA PRO A 252 12.58 26.34 0.00
C PRO A 252 13.57 25.20 -0.21
N TYR A 253 13.35 24.41 -1.27
CA TYR A 253 14.28 23.34 -1.65
C TYR A 253 15.71 23.88 -1.83
N GLN A 254 16.68 23.15 -1.30
CA GLN A 254 18.10 23.40 -1.49
C GLN A 254 18.75 22.09 -1.94
N PRO A 255 19.50 22.07 -3.06
CA PRO A 255 20.22 20.88 -3.49
C PRO A 255 21.33 20.52 -2.48
N TYR A 256 21.47 19.23 -2.18
CA TYR A 256 22.52 18.74 -1.28
C TYR A 256 23.91 18.96 -1.87
N ALA A 257 24.85 19.46 -1.08
CA ALA A 257 26.19 19.83 -1.52
C ALA A 257 27.18 18.65 -1.62
N ALA A 258 26.94 17.54 -0.91
CA ALA A 258 27.81 16.36 -0.93
C ALA A 258 27.05 15.07 -0.58
N THR A 259 27.38 13.97 -1.27
CA THR A 259 26.82 12.64 -1.00
C THR A 259 27.64 11.93 0.07
N ASN A 260 27.03 11.64 1.22
CA ASN A 260 27.66 10.79 2.23
C ASN A 260 27.52 9.30 1.83
N VAL A 261 28.61 8.73 1.31
CA VAL A 261 28.64 7.34 0.80
C VAL A 261 28.48 6.27 1.88
N ASP A 262 28.65 6.65 3.15
CA ASP A 262 28.50 5.75 4.29
C ASP A 262 27.10 5.85 4.93
N SER A 263 26.23 6.72 4.41
CA SER A 263 24.87 6.89 4.93
C SER A 263 23.98 5.68 4.60
N PRO A 264 22.99 5.34 5.46
CA PRO A 264 22.00 4.31 5.14
C PRO A 264 21.19 4.60 3.87
N LEU A 265 20.96 5.88 3.55
CA LEU A 265 20.31 6.29 2.31
C LEU A 265 21.14 5.89 1.10
N HIS A 266 22.43 6.22 1.12
CA HIS A 266 23.36 5.86 0.04
C HIS A 266 23.53 4.35 -0.09
N TRP A 267 23.57 3.63 1.04
CA TRP A 267 23.54 2.17 1.05
C TRP A 267 22.30 1.63 0.32
N GLY A 268 21.13 2.19 0.64
CA GLY A 268 19.86 1.92 -0.04
C GLY A 268 19.98 2.06 -1.55
N GLN A 269 20.39 3.24 -1.99
CA GLN A 269 20.53 3.61 -3.41
C GLN A 269 21.55 2.74 -4.15
N ARG A 270 22.67 2.41 -3.49
CA ARG A 270 23.73 1.60 -4.08
C ARG A 270 23.29 0.16 -4.32
N TYR A 271 22.55 -0.45 -3.40
CA TYR A 271 22.16 -1.86 -3.53
C TYR A 271 20.82 -2.08 -4.24
N GLU A 272 20.05 -1.02 -4.52
CA GLU A 272 18.76 -1.13 -5.22
C GLU A 272 18.88 -1.81 -6.59
N PRO A 273 19.85 -1.49 -7.47
CA PRO A 273 20.02 -2.20 -8.74
C PRO A 273 20.29 -3.70 -8.57
N VAL A 274 21.00 -4.09 -7.52
CA VAL A 274 21.29 -5.51 -7.22
C VAL A 274 20.01 -6.21 -6.77
N SER A 275 19.20 -5.57 -5.94
CA SER A 275 17.91 -6.11 -5.48
C SER A 275 16.89 -6.24 -6.62
N VAL A 276 16.86 -5.28 -7.54
CA VAL A 276 16.08 -5.36 -8.79
C VAL A 276 16.50 -6.58 -9.61
N GLU A 277 17.81 -6.75 -9.87
CA GLU A 277 18.31 -7.88 -10.67
C GLU A 277 18.03 -9.24 -9.98
N LEU A 278 18.16 -9.31 -8.66
CA LEU A 278 17.79 -10.49 -7.88
C LEU A 278 16.30 -10.82 -8.02
N TYR A 279 15.42 -9.82 -7.90
CA TYR A 279 13.98 -10.01 -8.04
C TYR A 279 13.62 -10.49 -9.46
N GLU A 280 14.13 -9.82 -10.50
CA GLU A 280 13.89 -10.21 -11.90
C GLU A 280 14.35 -11.65 -12.18
N HIS A 281 15.50 -12.04 -11.64
CA HIS A 281 16.04 -13.39 -11.78
C HIS A 281 15.17 -14.43 -11.07
N LEU A 282 14.77 -14.17 -9.82
CA LEU A 282 14.01 -15.12 -9.00
C LEU A 282 12.59 -15.33 -9.50
N TYR A 283 11.94 -14.25 -9.94
CA TYR A 283 10.55 -14.28 -10.41
C TYR A 283 10.42 -14.37 -11.94
N ASN A 284 11.54 -14.53 -12.65
CA ASN A 284 11.62 -14.61 -14.11
C ASN A 284 10.75 -13.55 -14.78
N THR A 285 11.08 -12.29 -14.53
CA THR A 285 10.27 -11.15 -14.95
C THR A 285 11.11 -9.93 -15.30
N LYS A 286 10.46 -8.85 -15.75
CA LYS A 286 11.11 -7.58 -16.05
C LYS A 286 10.38 -6.43 -15.38
N LEU A 287 11.14 -5.59 -14.69
CA LEU A 287 10.69 -4.36 -14.07
C LEU A 287 10.97 -3.18 -15.01
N GLY A 288 10.02 -2.25 -15.08
CA GLY A 288 10.18 -0.95 -15.69
C GLY A 288 10.40 0.11 -14.61
N GLU A 289 11.20 1.11 -14.94
CA GLU A 289 11.46 2.28 -14.10
C GLU A 289 10.41 3.37 -14.35
N PHE A 290 10.00 4.04 -13.28
CA PHE A 290 9.02 5.12 -13.30
C PHE A 290 9.52 6.28 -12.42
N GLY A 291 9.26 7.52 -12.83
CA GLY A 291 9.74 8.71 -12.13
C GLY A 291 8.80 9.14 -11.02
N CYS A 292 8.50 10.44 -10.93
CA CYS A 292 7.53 10.96 -9.96
C CYS A 292 6.16 11.17 -10.60
N ILE A 293 5.26 10.21 -10.34
CA ILE A 293 3.86 10.18 -10.77
C ILE A 293 3.02 11.00 -9.79
N THR A 294 2.07 11.76 -10.30
CA THR A 294 1.14 12.58 -9.51
C THR A 294 -0.24 11.96 -9.55
N HIS A 295 -0.98 12.00 -8.43
CA HIS A 295 -2.32 11.43 -8.38
C HIS A 295 -3.30 12.24 -9.26
N PRO A 296 -4.08 11.60 -10.15
CA PRO A 296 -4.92 12.31 -11.12
C PRO A 296 -6.03 13.17 -10.49
N ALA A 297 -6.64 12.70 -9.39
CA ALA A 297 -7.69 13.45 -8.67
C ALA A 297 -7.17 14.28 -7.47
N HIS A 298 -5.92 14.10 -7.07
CA HIS A 298 -5.35 14.65 -5.84
C HIS A 298 -3.95 15.15 -6.13
N GLU A 299 -3.84 16.20 -6.93
CA GLU A 299 -2.56 16.71 -7.49
C GLU A 299 -1.48 17.04 -6.45
N PHE A 300 -1.85 17.15 -5.17
CA PHE A 300 -0.91 17.32 -4.06
C PHE A 300 -0.24 16.02 -3.59
N LEU A 301 -0.62 14.86 -4.14
CA LEU A 301 -0.08 13.54 -3.81
C LEU A 301 0.80 13.05 -4.96
N GLY A 302 1.94 12.44 -4.62
CA GLY A 302 2.81 11.83 -5.61
C GLY A 302 3.56 10.61 -5.11
N ALA A 303 3.96 9.76 -6.05
CA ALA A 303 4.66 8.52 -5.79
C ALA A 303 5.80 8.31 -6.80
N SER A 304 6.83 7.60 -6.35
CA SER A 304 7.88 7.04 -7.20
C SER A 304 8.05 5.60 -6.75
N PRO A 305 7.51 4.63 -7.50
CA PRO A 305 7.74 3.23 -7.19
C PRO A 305 9.17 2.83 -7.58
N ASP A 306 9.75 1.86 -6.89
CA ASP A 306 11.11 1.38 -7.21
C ASP A 306 11.11 0.51 -8.47
N GLY A 307 9.97 -0.13 -8.78
CA GLY A 307 9.73 -0.76 -10.07
C GLY A 307 8.28 -1.17 -10.25
N ILE A 308 7.87 -1.36 -11.50
CA ILE A 308 6.59 -2.02 -11.83
C ILE A 308 6.88 -3.13 -12.82
N ASN A 309 6.26 -4.28 -12.63
CA ASN A 309 6.40 -5.40 -13.53
C ASN A 309 5.77 -5.10 -14.90
N ILE A 310 6.57 -5.20 -15.95
CA ILE A 310 6.19 -4.86 -17.32
C ILE A 310 6.24 -6.03 -18.30
N ASP A 311 6.63 -7.24 -17.84
CA ASP A 311 6.57 -8.43 -18.70
C ASP A 311 5.13 -8.95 -18.72
N SER A 312 4.43 -8.72 -19.85
CA SER A 312 3.04 -9.15 -20.03
C SER A 312 2.82 -10.66 -20.01
N ARG A 313 3.90 -11.45 -20.04
CA ARG A 313 3.84 -12.92 -19.91
C ARG A 313 4.06 -13.38 -18.47
N SER A 314 4.52 -12.48 -17.60
CA SER A 314 4.73 -12.78 -16.19
C SER A 314 3.39 -12.83 -15.47
N PRO A 315 3.17 -13.80 -14.56
CA PRO A 315 2.01 -13.80 -13.69
C PRO A 315 1.98 -12.58 -12.76
N LEU A 316 3.10 -11.88 -12.62
CA LEU A 316 3.26 -10.69 -11.80
C LEU A 316 3.09 -9.40 -12.61
N TYR A 317 2.64 -9.45 -13.87
CA TYR A 317 2.48 -8.27 -14.71
C TYR A 317 1.64 -7.19 -14.01
N GLY A 318 2.14 -5.95 -13.97
CA GLY A 318 1.54 -4.82 -13.26
C GLY A 318 1.74 -4.80 -11.75
N ARG A 319 2.38 -5.81 -11.15
CA ARG A 319 2.76 -5.80 -9.74
C ARG A 319 3.86 -4.77 -9.49
N MET A 320 3.65 -3.92 -8.50
CA MET A 320 4.64 -2.96 -8.06
C MET A 320 5.73 -3.63 -7.22
N LEU A 321 6.89 -3.00 -7.13
CA LEU A 321 7.97 -3.40 -6.24
C LEU A 321 8.41 -2.19 -5.41
N GLU A 322 8.54 -2.41 -4.09
CA GLU A 322 9.15 -1.49 -3.14
C GLU A 322 10.32 -2.20 -2.46
N ILE A 323 11.51 -1.61 -2.53
CA ILE A 323 12.77 -2.22 -2.09
C ILE A 323 13.29 -1.50 -0.84
N LYS A 324 13.73 -2.28 0.14
CA LYS A 324 14.49 -1.78 1.30
C LYS A 324 15.75 -2.60 1.53
N ASN A 325 16.89 -1.99 1.25
CA ASN A 325 18.20 -2.56 1.56
C ASN A 325 18.58 -2.22 3.00
N ILE A 326 18.45 -3.21 3.87
CA ILE A 326 18.52 -3.05 5.33
C ILE A 326 19.98 -3.09 5.81
N VAL A 327 20.35 -2.08 6.61
CA VAL A 327 21.67 -2.00 7.27
C VAL A 327 21.62 -2.53 8.71
N ASN A 328 20.69 -2.00 9.51
CA ASN A 328 20.71 -2.14 10.98
C ASN A 328 19.40 -2.68 11.60
N ARG A 329 18.33 -2.89 10.81
CA ARG A 329 17.06 -3.39 11.36
C ARG A 329 16.94 -4.90 11.18
N GLU A 330 16.16 -5.52 12.05
CA GLU A 330 15.73 -6.90 11.90
C GLU A 330 14.56 -6.99 10.91
N ILE A 331 14.58 -7.99 10.03
CA ILE A 331 13.49 -8.31 9.11
C ILE A 331 12.55 -9.28 9.82
N THR A 332 11.34 -8.84 10.12
CA THR A 332 10.32 -9.63 10.82
C THR A 332 9.29 -10.25 9.88
N GLY A 333 9.34 -9.93 8.59
CA GLY A 333 8.29 -10.28 7.62
C GLY A 333 7.06 -9.36 7.68
N ILE A 334 7.09 -8.33 8.52
CA ILE A 334 6.04 -7.31 8.65
C ILE A 334 6.62 -5.96 8.20
N PRO A 335 6.07 -5.33 7.14
CA PRO A 335 6.46 -3.98 6.76
C PRO A 335 6.22 -3.02 7.93
N LYS A 336 7.15 -2.09 8.16
CA LYS A 336 6.91 -1.00 9.12
C LYS A 336 5.70 -0.17 8.68
N LYS A 337 5.05 0.49 9.64
CA LYS A 337 3.99 1.47 9.40
C LYS A 337 4.35 2.45 8.28
N GLU A 338 5.53 3.07 8.35
CA GLU A 338 6.01 4.03 7.34
C GLU A 338 6.09 3.45 5.91
N TYR A 339 6.57 2.21 5.76
CA TYR A 339 6.72 1.54 4.47
C TYR A 339 5.37 1.02 3.95
N TRP A 340 4.51 0.52 4.83
CA TRP A 340 3.18 0.08 4.44
C TRP A 340 2.34 1.26 3.93
N ILE A 341 2.33 2.39 4.63
CA ILE A 341 1.66 3.62 4.19
C ILE A 341 2.23 4.10 2.85
N GLN A 342 3.56 4.02 2.68
CA GLN A 342 4.20 4.35 1.41
C GLN A 342 3.67 3.48 0.25
N MET A 343 3.63 2.16 0.43
CA MET A 343 3.12 1.25 -0.60
C MET A 343 1.65 1.47 -0.91
N GLN A 344 0.81 1.70 0.10
CA GLN A 344 -0.60 2.02 -0.11
C GLN A 344 -0.77 3.28 -0.95
N LEU A 345 -0.04 4.35 -0.64
CA LEU A 345 -0.13 5.57 -1.43
C LEU A 345 0.47 5.41 -2.83
N GLN A 346 1.53 4.62 -2.99
CA GLN A 346 2.10 4.30 -4.30
C GLN A 346 1.09 3.57 -5.19
N MET A 347 0.43 2.52 -4.67
CA MET A 347 -0.61 1.78 -5.39
C MET A 347 -1.84 2.64 -5.71
N GLU A 348 -2.21 3.55 -4.79
CA GLU A 348 -3.28 4.53 -5.02
C GLU A 348 -2.94 5.48 -6.18
N VAL A 349 -1.77 6.14 -6.11
CA VAL A 349 -1.32 7.10 -7.12
C VAL A 349 -1.15 6.45 -8.50
N CYS A 350 -0.62 5.23 -8.55
CA CYS A 350 -0.40 4.53 -9.81
C CYS A 350 -1.66 3.80 -10.33
N ASP A 351 -2.74 3.77 -9.55
CA ASP A 351 -3.94 2.98 -9.80
C ASP A 351 -3.67 1.48 -10.08
N LEU A 352 -2.80 0.89 -9.25
CA LEU A 352 -2.43 -0.52 -9.27
C LEU A 352 -2.95 -1.23 -8.02
N ALA A 353 -3.07 -2.56 -8.09
CA ALA A 353 -3.72 -3.36 -7.04
C ALA A 353 -2.72 -3.95 -6.03
N ASP A 354 -1.50 -4.22 -6.48
CA ASP A 354 -0.58 -5.10 -5.77
C ASP A 354 0.84 -4.51 -5.73
N CYS A 355 1.53 -4.70 -4.60
CA CYS A 355 2.94 -4.41 -4.43
C CYS A 355 3.65 -5.57 -3.74
N ASP A 356 4.82 -5.95 -4.24
CA ASP A 356 5.77 -6.76 -3.50
C ASP A 356 6.70 -5.84 -2.70
N PHE A 357 6.90 -6.15 -1.43
CA PHE A 357 7.82 -5.48 -0.53
C PHE A 357 9.07 -6.33 -0.34
N LEU A 358 10.16 -5.94 -0.98
CA LEU A 358 11.42 -6.68 -0.99
C LEU A 358 12.41 -6.06 0.01
N GLU A 359 12.81 -6.86 0.98
CA GLU A 359 13.87 -6.50 1.92
C GLU A 359 15.11 -7.36 1.68
N CYS A 360 16.26 -6.70 1.55
CA CYS A 360 17.55 -7.38 1.37
C CYS A 360 18.55 -6.91 2.42
N VAL A 361 19.28 -7.86 3.01
CA VAL A 361 20.45 -7.58 3.85
C VAL A 361 21.70 -7.98 3.07
N PHE A 362 22.47 -6.99 2.65
CA PHE A 362 23.78 -7.23 2.04
C PHE A 362 24.89 -7.13 3.09
N LYS A 363 25.96 -7.90 2.89
CA LYS A 363 27.21 -7.80 3.64
C LYS A 363 28.37 -7.70 2.66
N GLU A 364 29.36 -6.87 3.00
CA GLU A 364 30.56 -6.70 2.19
C GLU A 364 31.70 -7.54 2.76
N TYR A 365 32.42 -8.24 1.88
CA TYR A 365 33.66 -8.89 2.26
C TYR A 365 34.76 -7.82 2.43
N PRO A 366 35.65 -7.97 3.42
CA PRO A 366 36.73 -7.01 3.65
C PRO A 366 37.84 -7.11 2.59
N SER A 367 37.91 -8.22 1.83
CA SER A 367 38.93 -8.42 0.80
C SER A 367 38.46 -9.33 -0.34
N TYR A 368 39.13 -9.20 -1.49
CA TYR A 368 38.96 -10.12 -2.63
C TYR A 368 39.24 -11.58 -2.26
N MET A 369 40.23 -11.84 -1.40
CA MET A 369 40.59 -13.20 -1.01
C MET A 369 39.46 -13.89 -0.24
N GLU A 370 38.83 -13.18 0.70
CA GLU A 370 37.68 -13.73 1.43
C GLU A 370 36.50 -13.98 0.49
N PHE A 371 36.18 -13.02 -0.38
CA PHE A 371 35.19 -13.19 -1.43
C PHE A 371 35.49 -14.41 -2.30
N TYR A 372 36.72 -14.56 -2.79
CA TYR A 372 37.12 -15.66 -3.66
C TYR A 372 37.01 -17.02 -2.96
N SER A 373 37.42 -17.08 -1.68
CA SER A 373 37.42 -18.32 -0.89
C SER A 373 36.03 -18.84 -0.54
N ASP A 374 35.04 -17.94 -0.40
CA ASP A 374 33.65 -18.29 -0.10
C ASP A 374 32.88 -18.64 -1.38
N VAL A 375 33.44 -19.46 -2.27
CA VAL A 375 32.79 -19.86 -3.53
C VAL A 375 31.98 -21.15 -3.35
N GLY A 376 30.74 -21.15 -3.85
CA GLY A 376 29.88 -22.32 -3.90
C GLY A 376 29.94 -23.03 -5.25
N ASN A 377 28.77 -23.48 -5.72
CA ASN A 377 28.64 -24.19 -7.00
C ASN A 377 29.05 -23.34 -8.21
N THR A 378 28.83 -22.03 -8.13
CA THR A 378 29.21 -21.04 -9.15
C THR A 378 29.83 -19.83 -8.46
N PHE A 379 30.58 -19.02 -9.19
CA PHE A 379 31.33 -17.90 -8.63
C PHE A 379 30.45 -16.75 -8.10
N ASN A 380 29.21 -16.63 -8.57
CA ASN A 380 28.17 -15.74 -8.00
C ASN A 380 27.42 -16.35 -6.81
N LYS A 381 27.88 -17.50 -6.28
CA LYS A 381 27.30 -18.16 -5.11
C LYS A 381 28.32 -18.29 -3.99
N THR A 382 27.85 -18.11 -2.76
CA THR A 382 28.62 -18.40 -1.54
C THR A 382 28.76 -19.91 -1.34
N ALA A 383 29.64 -20.36 -0.44
CA ALA A 383 29.71 -21.77 -0.05
C ALA A 383 28.38 -22.31 0.52
N SER A 384 27.57 -21.42 1.12
CA SER A 384 26.22 -21.73 1.61
C SER A 384 25.11 -21.64 0.54
N GLY A 385 25.44 -21.29 -0.71
CA GLY A 385 24.49 -21.19 -1.83
C GLY A 385 23.75 -19.84 -1.93
N ALA A 386 24.06 -18.87 -1.08
CA ALA A 386 23.54 -17.51 -1.18
C ALA A 386 24.16 -16.77 -2.38
N PHE A 387 23.51 -15.71 -2.88
CA PHE A 387 24.08 -14.91 -3.96
C PHE A 387 25.22 -14.02 -3.44
N LYS A 388 26.25 -13.85 -4.27
CA LYS A 388 27.34 -12.89 -4.06
C LYS A 388 27.77 -12.27 -5.38
N GLY A 389 28.42 -11.12 -5.33
CA GLY A 389 28.86 -10.42 -6.53
C GLY A 389 29.84 -9.29 -6.26
N VAL A 390 30.08 -8.50 -7.31
CA VAL A 390 31.05 -7.40 -7.31
C VAL A 390 30.40 -6.16 -7.90
N LEU A 391 30.69 -5.01 -7.33
CA LEU A 391 30.42 -3.72 -7.92
C LEU A 391 31.69 -2.85 -7.88
N ALA A 392 31.88 -2.02 -8.89
CA ALA A 392 33.01 -1.10 -8.99
C ALA A 392 32.55 0.31 -8.65
N MET A 393 33.30 0.99 -7.78
CA MET A 393 33.03 2.37 -7.39
C MET A 393 34.03 3.32 -8.04
N PHE A 394 33.49 4.37 -8.65
CA PHE A 394 34.24 5.47 -9.26
C PHE A 394 33.75 6.81 -8.72
N TYR A 395 34.55 7.87 -8.92
CA TYR A 395 34.11 9.25 -8.80
C TYR A 395 34.11 9.93 -10.17
N GLN A 396 33.03 10.64 -10.48
CA GLN A 396 32.94 11.58 -11.58
C GLN A 396 32.74 12.97 -11.00
N GLY A 397 33.82 13.76 -10.96
CA GLY A 397 33.86 14.98 -10.16
C GLY A 397 33.74 14.65 -8.67
N SER A 398 32.74 15.23 -7.99
CA SER A 398 32.43 14.96 -6.58
C SER A 398 31.38 13.87 -6.36
N SER A 399 30.81 13.31 -7.42
CA SER A 399 29.69 12.37 -7.33
C SER A 399 30.16 10.91 -7.46
N PRO A 400 29.75 10.01 -6.56
CA PRO A 400 30.05 8.59 -6.67
C PRO A 400 29.23 7.95 -7.80
N VAL A 401 29.87 7.08 -8.58
CA VAL A 401 29.26 6.30 -9.66
C VAL A 401 29.55 4.82 -9.44
N TYR A 402 28.54 3.97 -9.63
CA TYR A 402 28.63 2.53 -9.41
C TYR A 402 28.37 1.77 -10.70
N GLU A 403 29.18 0.74 -10.91
CA GLU A 403 29.01 -0.22 -12.00
C GLU A 403 28.82 -1.61 -11.41
N TYR A 404 27.81 -2.33 -11.88
CA TYR A 404 27.35 -3.58 -11.27
C TYR A 404 27.72 -4.77 -12.14
N CYS A 405 28.37 -5.78 -11.56
CA CYS A 405 28.63 -7.03 -12.27
C CYS A 405 27.32 -7.81 -12.41
N PRO A 406 26.90 -8.20 -13.62
CA PRO A 406 25.65 -8.91 -13.83
C PRO A 406 25.57 -10.19 -13.00
N LEU A 407 24.43 -10.45 -12.39
CA LEU A 407 24.15 -11.63 -11.56
C LEU A 407 24.32 -12.94 -12.33
N VAL A 408 24.13 -12.92 -13.65
CA VAL A 408 24.32 -14.08 -14.55
C VAL A 408 25.80 -14.47 -14.75
N THR A 409 26.73 -13.65 -14.28
CA THR A 409 28.17 -13.93 -14.32
C THR A 409 28.47 -15.07 -13.33
N THR A 410 28.91 -16.24 -13.78
CA THR A 410 28.96 -17.45 -12.94
C THR A 410 30.36 -18.05 -12.79
N THR A 411 31.35 -17.54 -13.52
CA THR A 411 32.72 -18.08 -13.53
C THR A 411 33.73 -16.97 -13.25
N THR A 412 34.86 -17.34 -12.63
CA THR A 412 35.94 -16.40 -12.31
C THR A 412 36.43 -15.63 -13.53
N THR A 413 36.63 -16.30 -14.67
CA THR A 413 37.08 -15.66 -15.91
C THR A 413 36.10 -14.62 -16.44
N GLN A 414 34.78 -14.81 -16.25
CA GLN A 414 33.81 -13.79 -16.66
C GLN A 414 33.87 -12.56 -15.74
N TYR A 415 34.08 -12.75 -14.44
CA TYR A 415 34.29 -11.64 -13.51
C TYR A 415 35.56 -10.86 -13.84
N GLU A 416 36.67 -11.54 -14.10
CA GLU A 416 37.94 -10.91 -14.49
C GLU A 416 37.77 -10.07 -15.76
N ARG A 417 37.12 -10.63 -16.78
CA ARG A 417 36.80 -9.87 -18.02
C ARG A 417 35.91 -8.66 -17.75
N TRP A 418 34.85 -8.82 -16.95
CA TRP A 418 33.99 -7.69 -16.59
C TRP A 418 34.77 -6.60 -15.85
N MET A 419 35.70 -6.98 -14.96
CA MET A 419 36.56 -6.05 -14.23
C MET A 419 37.51 -5.29 -15.17
N GLU A 420 38.07 -5.94 -16.19
CA GLU A 420 38.88 -5.29 -17.23
C GLU A 420 38.04 -4.33 -18.08
N ASP A 421 36.91 -4.80 -18.60
CA ASP A 421 36.01 -4.03 -19.46
C ASP A 421 35.48 -2.76 -18.76
N ILE A 422 35.16 -2.86 -17.47
CA ILE A 422 34.59 -1.72 -16.72
C ILE A 422 35.63 -0.65 -16.43
N MET A 423 36.90 -1.04 -16.25
CA MET A 423 38.01 -0.12 -16.06
C MET A 423 38.34 0.63 -17.36
N GLU A 424 38.32 -0.07 -18.50
CA GLU A 424 38.52 0.57 -19.81
C GLU A 424 37.39 1.56 -20.13
N ARG A 425 36.13 1.14 -19.93
CA ARG A 425 34.93 1.94 -20.21
C ARG A 425 34.83 3.21 -19.38
N ASN A 426 35.38 3.20 -18.16
CA ASN A 426 35.32 4.29 -17.20
C ASN A 426 36.71 4.92 -16.95
N SER A 427 37.61 4.83 -17.95
CA SER A 427 39.00 5.30 -17.83
C SER A 427 39.14 6.81 -17.55
N GLU A 428 38.08 7.59 -17.79
CA GLU A 428 37.97 9.02 -17.47
C GLU A 428 37.51 9.31 -16.04
N LYS A 429 37.00 8.30 -15.31
CA LYS A 429 36.52 8.43 -13.92
C LYS A 429 37.61 8.00 -12.94
N LEU A 430 37.60 8.57 -11.74
CA LEU A 430 38.53 8.18 -10.69
C LEU A 430 38.08 6.86 -10.06
N PHE A 431 38.76 5.76 -10.35
CA PHE A 431 38.51 4.49 -9.67
C PHE A 431 38.82 4.58 -8.18
N VAL A 432 37.91 4.05 -7.35
CA VAL A 432 38.04 4.05 -5.88
C VAL A 432 38.37 2.64 -5.39
N LYS A 433 37.46 1.69 -5.61
CA LYS A 433 37.59 0.30 -5.16
C LYS A 433 36.57 -0.59 -5.83
N TYR A 434 36.85 -1.89 -5.81
CA TYR A 434 35.81 -2.90 -5.93
C TYR A 434 35.19 -3.17 -4.56
N ILE A 435 33.88 -3.40 -4.57
CA ILE A 435 33.10 -3.80 -3.41
C ILE A 435 32.58 -5.20 -3.69
N TYR A 436 32.93 -6.13 -2.82
CA TYR A 436 32.56 -7.53 -2.90
C TYR A 436 31.43 -7.77 -1.92
N TRP A 437 30.27 -8.19 -2.39
CA TRP A 437 29.06 -8.31 -1.57
C TRP A 437 28.52 -9.73 -1.56
N ARG A 438 27.80 -10.09 -0.50
CA ARG A 438 26.96 -11.28 -0.40
C ARG A 438 25.59 -10.93 0.16
N LEU A 439 24.56 -11.64 -0.28
CA LEU A 439 23.21 -11.55 0.24
C LEU A 439 23.12 -12.43 1.50
N GLU A 440 22.86 -11.81 2.65
CA GLU A 440 22.72 -12.48 3.94
C GLU A 440 21.29 -12.96 4.17
N LEU A 441 20.32 -12.09 3.86
CA LEU A 441 18.90 -12.34 4.07
C LEU A 441 18.08 -11.63 2.99
N MET A 442 17.00 -12.27 2.57
CA MET A 442 16.02 -11.68 1.67
C MET A 442 14.61 -12.09 2.12
N SER A 443 13.69 -11.13 2.11
CA SER A 443 12.27 -11.34 2.39
C SER A 443 11.46 -10.59 1.34
N CYS A 444 10.41 -11.22 0.81
CA CYS A 444 9.51 -10.60 -0.15
C CYS A 444 8.08 -10.79 0.36
N VAL A 445 7.43 -9.70 0.76
CA VAL A 445 6.08 -9.70 1.33
C VAL A 445 5.11 -9.17 0.28
N TYR A 446 4.07 -9.92 -0.04
CA TYR A 446 2.96 -9.42 -0.87
C TYR A 446 2.08 -8.43 -0.07
N VAL A 447 1.74 -7.29 -0.68
CA VAL A 447 0.92 -6.24 -0.08
C VAL A 447 -0.16 -5.77 -1.07
N PRO A 448 -1.45 -6.02 -0.78
CA PRO A 448 -2.55 -5.52 -1.60
C PRO A 448 -2.91 -4.07 -1.25
N ARG A 449 -3.48 -3.35 -2.22
CA ARG A 449 -4.05 -2.01 -2.03
C ARG A 449 -5.31 -2.08 -1.17
N ASN A 450 -5.33 -1.27 -0.13
CA ASN A 450 -6.46 -1.06 0.76
C ASN A 450 -7.08 0.31 0.46
N ARG A 451 -8.17 0.30 -0.31
CA ARG A 451 -8.88 1.53 -0.74
C ARG A 451 -9.58 2.23 0.41
N GLU A 452 -10.13 1.47 1.35
CA GLU A 452 -10.83 2.00 2.53
C GLU A 452 -9.88 2.80 3.40
N TRP A 453 -8.66 2.30 3.62
CA TRP A 453 -7.59 3.03 4.29
C TRP A 453 -7.31 4.36 3.58
N PHE A 454 -7.19 4.37 2.25
CA PHE A 454 -6.93 5.62 1.53
C PHE A 454 -8.09 6.61 1.71
N LEU A 455 -9.34 6.16 1.53
CA LEU A 455 -10.55 6.99 1.70
C LEU A 455 -10.64 7.56 3.12
N ALA A 456 -10.30 6.78 4.13
CA ALA A 456 -10.30 7.22 5.53
C ALA A 456 -9.22 8.27 5.83
N ASN A 457 -8.11 8.29 5.07
CA ASN A 457 -6.94 9.15 5.38
C ASN A 457 -6.77 10.36 4.42
N VAL A 458 -7.38 10.35 3.23
CA VAL A 458 -7.14 11.39 2.20
C VAL A 458 -7.54 12.79 2.66
N ALA A 459 -8.58 12.91 3.50
CA ALA A 459 -9.00 14.19 4.06
C ALA A 459 -7.92 14.82 4.96
N GLN A 460 -7.21 14.01 5.75
CA GLN A 460 -6.12 14.48 6.61
C GLN A 460 -4.89 14.89 5.77
N LEU A 461 -4.57 14.14 4.71
CA LEU A 461 -3.51 14.50 3.77
C LEU A 461 -3.81 15.83 3.08
N ARG A 462 -5.07 16.05 2.67
CA ARG A 462 -5.53 17.31 2.08
C ARG A 462 -5.39 18.48 3.07
N HIS A 463 -5.84 18.28 4.31
CA HIS A 463 -5.71 19.30 5.35
C HIS A 463 -4.24 19.70 5.61
N ALA A 464 -3.33 18.72 5.60
CA ALA A 464 -1.90 18.98 5.71
C ALA A 464 -1.39 19.83 4.55
N TRP A 465 -1.82 19.53 3.33
CA TRP A 465 -1.44 20.29 2.14
C TRP A 465 -1.95 21.74 2.18
N GLU A 466 -3.22 21.94 2.52
CA GLU A 466 -3.80 23.27 2.69
C GLU A 466 -3.06 24.07 3.77
N THR A 467 -2.63 23.40 4.85
CA THR A 467 -1.81 24.01 5.89
C THR A 467 -0.46 24.46 5.35
N ILE A 468 0.23 23.63 4.57
CA ILE A 468 1.50 23.99 3.92
C ILE A 468 1.30 25.22 3.01
N GLN A 469 0.27 25.21 2.16
CA GLN A 469 0.00 26.32 1.24
C GLN A 469 -0.26 27.64 1.98
N ARG A 470 -1.05 27.59 3.06
CA ARG A 470 -1.32 28.75 3.91
C ARG A 470 -0.08 29.24 4.64
N GLU A 471 0.65 28.35 5.31
CA GLU A 471 1.79 28.72 6.17
C GLU A 471 3.03 29.13 5.38
N LYS A 472 3.16 28.70 4.11
CA LYS A 472 4.15 29.28 3.17
C LYS A 472 4.00 30.79 3.00
N VAL A 473 2.78 31.31 3.10
CA VAL A 473 2.48 32.74 2.92
C VAL A 473 2.41 33.47 4.26
N SER A 474 1.75 32.88 5.26
CA SER A 474 1.56 33.53 6.57
C SER A 474 2.75 33.41 7.53
N GLY A 475 3.74 32.56 7.21
CA GLY A 475 4.85 32.22 8.07
C GLY A 475 4.65 30.87 8.79
N PHE A 476 5.78 30.18 9.05
CA PHE A 476 5.83 28.80 9.55
C PHE A 476 6.84 28.59 10.70
N ASP A 477 7.32 29.67 11.31
CA ASP A 477 8.31 29.60 12.41
C ASP A 477 7.80 28.83 13.63
N HIS A 478 6.49 28.85 13.90
CA HIS A 478 5.85 28.10 14.98
C HIS A 478 5.92 26.58 14.79
N ARG A 479 6.25 26.10 13.58
CA ARG A 479 6.42 24.68 13.26
C ARG A 479 7.86 24.18 13.50
N LYS A 480 8.81 25.08 13.82
CA LYS A 480 10.22 24.71 14.04
C LYS A 480 10.36 23.68 15.17
N PRO A 481 11.26 22.69 15.03
CA PRO A 481 11.53 21.74 16.09
C PRO A 481 11.97 22.45 17.37
N ILE A 482 11.30 22.17 18.49
CA ILE A 482 11.68 22.72 19.79
C ILE A 482 12.90 21.95 20.30
N LYS A 483 14.06 22.61 20.38
CA LYS A 483 15.25 22.05 21.06
C LYS A 483 14.92 21.87 22.54
N LYS A 484 14.85 20.62 23.03
CA LYS A 484 14.72 20.34 24.46
C LYS A 484 16.05 20.64 25.18
N THR A 485 16.11 21.76 25.90
CA THR A 485 17.20 22.02 26.85
C THR A 485 16.99 21.16 28.09
N ILE A 486 17.77 20.09 28.26
CA ILE A 486 17.75 19.31 29.51
C ILE A 486 18.49 20.12 30.58
N CYS A 487 17.76 20.81 31.46
CA CYS A 487 18.33 21.37 32.68
C CYS A 487 18.70 20.22 33.63
N LYS A 488 19.99 19.86 33.70
CA LYS A 488 20.50 18.99 34.77
C LYS A 488 20.30 19.68 36.12
N LYS A 489 19.50 19.10 37.02
CA LYS A 489 19.50 19.49 38.44
C LYS A 489 20.83 19.04 39.07
N GLY A 490 21.43 19.99 39.79
CA GLY A 490 22.71 19.98 40.49
C GLY A 490 23.36 18.63 40.87
N GLY A 491 24.66 18.55 40.53
CA GLY A 491 25.63 17.57 41.01
C GLY A 491 26.94 17.82 40.27
N GLU A 492 27.95 18.31 40.98
CA GLU A 492 29.20 18.85 40.45
C GLU A 492 30.00 17.85 39.61
N ASN A 493 30.71 18.40 38.62
CA ASN A 493 31.66 17.79 37.70
C ASN A 493 31.09 16.78 36.69
N GLN A 494 30.86 17.22 35.44
CA GLN A 494 31.05 16.37 34.25
C GLN A 494 30.99 17.15 32.93
N GLN A 495 31.88 16.74 32.01
CA GLN A 495 31.97 17.14 30.61
C GLN A 495 30.61 17.13 29.91
N GLN A 496 30.45 18.05 28.95
CA GLN A 496 29.32 18.12 28.03
C GLN A 496 29.15 16.77 27.32
N LEU A 497 28.13 16.02 27.74
CA LEU A 497 27.60 14.88 27.02
C LEU A 497 26.33 15.34 26.32
N THR A 498 26.46 15.62 25.03
CA THR A 498 25.36 15.84 24.10
C THR A 498 24.69 14.49 23.87
N ILE A 499 23.50 14.27 24.40
CA ILE A 499 22.69 13.10 24.09
C ILE A 499 21.90 13.43 22.82
N ASN A 500 22.39 12.95 21.68
CA ASN A 500 21.61 12.89 20.45
C ASN A 500 20.53 11.83 20.64
N ILE A 501 19.27 12.25 20.77
CA ILE A 501 18.13 11.35 20.59
C ILE A 501 18.04 11.12 19.08
N THR A 502 18.64 10.03 18.61
CA THR A 502 18.50 9.53 17.24
C THR A 502 17.08 9.01 17.06
N THR A 503 16.15 9.91 16.74
CA THR A 503 15.08 9.54 15.82
C THR A 503 15.72 9.42 14.44
N ASN A 504 15.46 8.34 13.70
CA ASN A 504 15.87 8.22 12.29
C ASN A 504 15.21 9.37 11.52
N ILE A 505 15.96 10.46 11.36
CA ILE A 505 15.57 11.65 10.61
C ILE A 505 16.19 11.47 9.23
N ASP A 506 15.38 11.20 8.21
CA ASP A 506 15.80 11.23 6.79
C ASP A 506 16.07 12.66 6.25
N HIS A 507 16.51 13.57 7.12
CA HIS A 507 16.95 14.92 6.79
C HIS A 507 18.05 15.34 7.79
N LEU A 508 19.30 15.05 7.48
CA LEU A 508 20.44 15.54 8.26
C LEU A 508 20.82 16.95 7.77
N ASP A 509 20.57 17.92 8.65
CA ASP A 509 21.16 19.25 8.64
C ASP A 509 22.66 19.16 8.98
N GLU A 510 23.53 19.72 8.15
CA GLU A 510 24.88 20.14 8.56
C GLU A 510 25.08 21.61 8.16
N GLU A 511 25.31 22.48 9.16
CA GLU A 511 25.79 23.84 8.94
C GLU A 511 27.26 23.80 8.46
N PRO A 512 27.69 24.69 7.56
CA PRO A 512 29.07 24.77 7.14
C PRO A 512 29.93 25.37 8.26
N MET A 513 30.90 24.61 8.78
CA MET A 513 32.01 25.21 9.52
C MET A 513 32.79 26.12 8.57
N LYS A 514 32.74 27.42 8.87
CA LYS A 514 33.66 28.42 8.33
C LYS A 514 35.04 28.21 8.94
N ASP A 515 36.02 28.24 8.05
CA ASP A 515 37.48 28.35 8.19
C ASP A 515 38.24 27.28 9.00
#